data_AF-A0A2A6HQF4-F1
#
_entry.id   AF-A0A2A6HQF4-F1
#
_cell.length_a   1.000
_cell.length_b   1.000
_cell.length_c   1.000
_cell.angle_alpha   90.00
_cell.angle_beta   90.00
_cell.angle_gamma   90.00
#
_symmetry.space_group_name_H-M   'P 1'
#
loop_
_entity.id
_entity.type
_entity.pdbx_description
1 polymer ?
#
loop_
_entity_poly.entity_id
_entity_poly.type
_entity_poly.pdbx_seq_one_letter_code
_entity_poly.pdbx_strand_id
1 'polypeptide(L)'
;MLSGFPASAGTDPDMQIRAYLVAIDGIPLEAVWQAAKLFIAGKVKSHNRAFAPSSASFAEQCRRQQAAIEAQSRPRLKPQPETPQPKVAAYKMQLLRDAANGSRNARRELAKMFPDNPIIAGAGHEEALR
;
A
#
# COMPACT_ATOMS: atom_id res chain seq x y z
N MET A 1 20.33 -28.93 -20.03
CA MET A 1 19.36 -28.99 -18.92
C MET A 1 18.43 -27.79 -19.02
N LEU A 2 17.12 -27.96 -18.79
CA LEU A 2 16.16 -26.86 -18.71
C LEU A 2 16.69 -25.84 -17.68
N SER A 3 16.88 -24.59 -18.09
CA SER A 3 17.46 -23.48 -17.30
C SER A 3 16.61 -23.03 -16.09
N GLY A 4 15.64 -23.85 -15.67
CA GLY A 4 14.70 -23.53 -14.58
C GLY A 4 15.22 -23.84 -13.18
N PHE A 5 16.26 -24.67 -13.05
CA PHE A 5 16.83 -25.06 -11.76
C PHE A 5 18.35 -24.84 -11.74
N PRO A 6 18.94 -24.39 -10.62
CA PRO A 6 20.36 -24.10 -10.57
C PRO A 6 21.19 -25.40 -10.60
N ALA A 7 21.64 -25.82 -11.77
CA ALA A 7 22.53 -26.98 -11.91
C ALA A 7 23.97 -26.57 -11.58
N SER A 8 24.34 -26.59 -10.29
CA SER A 8 25.73 -26.50 -9.86
C SER A 8 26.41 -27.87 -10.01
N ALA A 9 27.67 -27.89 -10.45
CA ALA A 9 28.45 -29.12 -10.53
C ALA A 9 28.47 -29.84 -9.17
N GLY A 10 28.07 -31.12 -9.14
CA GLY A 10 27.98 -31.93 -7.93
C GLY A 10 26.65 -31.89 -7.16
N THR A 11 25.64 -31.17 -7.66
CA THR A 11 24.29 -31.20 -7.05
C THR A 11 23.49 -32.36 -7.59
N ASP A 12 22.96 -33.21 -6.71
CA ASP A 12 21.98 -34.23 -7.05
C ASP A 12 20.66 -33.56 -7.51
N PRO A 13 20.25 -33.74 -8.78
CA PRO A 13 19.01 -33.15 -9.30
C PRO A 13 17.77 -33.56 -8.51
N ASP A 14 17.72 -34.79 -7.99
CA ASP A 14 16.57 -35.29 -7.25
C ASP A 14 16.46 -34.61 -5.88
N MET A 15 17.59 -34.49 -5.18
CA MET A 15 17.66 -33.72 -3.93
C MET A 15 17.26 -32.26 -4.15
N GLN A 16 17.69 -31.67 -5.27
CA GLN A 16 17.31 -30.31 -5.62
C GLN A 16 15.80 -30.18 -5.83
N ILE A 17 15.18 -31.05 -6.63
CA ILE A 17 13.72 -31.03 -6.84
C ILE A 17 12.98 -31.19 -5.50
N ARG A 18 13.41 -32.14 -4.65
CA ARG A 18 12.82 -32.33 -3.32
C ARG A 18 12.90 -31.08 -2.46
N ALA A 19 14.03 -30.34 -2.49
CA ALA A 19 14.17 -29.11 -1.75
C ALA A 19 13.15 -28.04 -2.16
N TYR A 20 12.82 -27.92 -3.46
CA TYR A 20 11.77 -26.99 -3.90
C TYR A 20 10.39 -27.48 -3.48
N LEU A 21 10.11 -28.78 -3.62
CA LEU A 21 8.84 -29.37 -3.22
C LEU A 21 8.55 -29.14 -1.73
N VAL A 22 9.55 -29.37 -0.87
CA VAL A 22 9.44 -29.10 0.57
C VAL A 22 9.26 -27.61 0.84
N ALA A 23 9.97 -26.73 0.11
CA ALA A 23 9.90 -25.29 0.35
C ALA A 23 8.54 -24.66 -0.01
N ILE A 24 7.81 -25.25 -0.96
CA ILE A 24 6.49 -24.78 -1.41
C ILE A 24 5.33 -25.59 -0.83
N ASP A 25 5.61 -26.51 0.10
CA ASP A 25 4.57 -27.34 0.71
C ASP A 25 3.47 -26.47 1.34
N GLY A 26 2.21 -26.88 1.16
CA GLY A 26 1.03 -26.12 1.58
C GLY A 26 0.68 -24.87 0.76
N ILE A 27 1.45 -24.51 -0.27
CA ILE A 27 1.14 -23.35 -1.13
C ILE A 27 0.25 -23.80 -2.32
N PRO A 28 -0.84 -23.07 -2.65
CA PRO A 28 -1.67 -23.39 -3.80
C PRO A 28 -0.90 -23.45 -5.12
N LEU A 29 -1.19 -24.46 -5.95
CA LEU A 29 -0.51 -24.69 -7.23
C LEU A 29 -0.58 -23.48 -8.19
N GLU A 30 -1.68 -22.73 -8.16
CA GLU A 30 -1.83 -21.50 -8.94
C GLU A 30 -0.77 -20.45 -8.56
N ALA A 31 -0.54 -20.25 -7.25
CA ALA A 31 0.45 -19.31 -6.74
C ALA A 31 1.87 -19.74 -7.12
N VAL A 32 2.16 -21.04 -7.05
CA VAL A 32 3.42 -21.64 -7.52
C VAL A 32 3.63 -21.35 -9.00
N TRP A 33 2.58 -21.54 -9.82
CA TRP A 33 2.70 -21.35 -11.25
C TRP A 33 2.91 -19.89 -11.66
N GLN A 34 2.21 -18.96 -11.00
CA GLN A 34 2.42 -17.53 -11.21
C GLN A 34 3.84 -17.10 -10.79
N ALA A 35 4.34 -17.61 -9.66
CA ALA A 35 5.69 -17.32 -9.21
C ALA A 35 6.75 -17.80 -10.23
N ALA A 36 6.61 -19.02 -10.74
CA ALA A 36 7.50 -19.57 -11.77
C ALA A 36 7.52 -18.71 -13.04
N LYS A 37 6.34 -18.30 -13.54
CA LYS A 37 6.24 -17.39 -14.70
C LYS A 37 6.97 -16.07 -14.46
N LEU A 38 6.89 -15.51 -13.25
CA LEU A 38 7.56 -14.26 -12.93
C LEU A 38 9.08 -14.39 -12.91
N PHE A 39 9.63 -15.50 -12.39
CA PHE A 39 11.06 -15.76 -12.46
C PHE A 39 11.54 -15.96 -13.90
N ILE A 40 10.83 -16.78 -14.68
CA ILE A 40 11.15 -17.03 -16.10
C ILE A 40 11.10 -15.73 -16.92
N ALA A 41 10.12 -14.87 -16.66
CA ALA A 41 9.99 -13.56 -17.30
C ALA A 41 10.94 -12.49 -16.73
N GLY A 42 11.76 -12.82 -15.72
CA GLY A 42 12.65 -11.89 -15.05
C GLY A 42 11.92 -10.75 -14.30
N LYS A 43 10.66 -10.90 -13.93
CA LYS A 43 9.84 -9.83 -13.31
C LYS A 43 10.02 -9.71 -11.78
N VAL A 44 10.80 -10.59 -11.17
CA VAL A 44 11.10 -10.55 -9.73
C VAL A 44 12.21 -9.51 -9.48
N LYS A 45 11.83 -8.36 -8.88
CA LYS A 45 12.70 -7.17 -8.76
C LYS A 45 14.05 -7.41 -8.08
N SER A 46 14.08 -8.25 -7.05
CA SER A 46 15.27 -8.50 -6.22
C SER A 46 16.06 -9.75 -6.66
N HIS A 47 15.71 -10.36 -7.80
CA HIS A 47 16.34 -11.59 -8.26
C HIS A 47 17.37 -11.32 -9.35
N ASN A 48 18.54 -11.95 -9.23
CA ASN A 48 19.53 -11.93 -10.30
C ASN A 48 19.08 -12.85 -11.45
N ARG A 49 18.70 -12.23 -12.57
CA ARG A 49 18.20 -12.92 -13.78
C ARG A 49 19.21 -13.87 -14.43
N ALA A 50 20.50 -13.76 -14.10
CA ALA A 50 21.54 -14.65 -14.62
C ALA A 50 21.50 -16.04 -13.98
N PHE A 51 20.80 -16.21 -12.85
CA PHE A 51 20.74 -17.46 -12.11
C PHE A 51 19.30 -17.91 -11.89
N ALA A 52 19.09 -19.21 -11.71
CA ALA A 52 17.81 -19.72 -11.22
C ALA A 52 17.60 -19.28 -9.75
N PRO A 53 16.35 -19.08 -9.30
CA PRO A 53 16.08 -18.71 -7.91
C PRO A 53 16.50 -19.83 -6.98
N SER A 54 16.89 -19.53 -5.73
CA SER A 54 17.00 -20.57 -4.70
C SER A 54 15.60 -21.08 -4.28
N SER A 55 15.52 -22.27 -3.67
CA SER A 55 14.25 -22.80 -3.15
C SER A 55 13.57 -21.84 -2.16
N ALA A 56 14.34 -21.19 -1.30
CA ALA A 56 13.84 -20.19 -0.34
C ALA A 56 13.27 -18.95 -1.04
N SER A 57 14.01 -18.38 -2.01
CA SER A 57 13.54 -17.20 -2.76
C SER A 57 12.31 -17.53 -3.61
N PHE A 58 12.27 -18.74 -4.17
CA PHE A 58 11.12 -19.23 -4.92
C PHE A 58 9.88 -19.34 -4.02
N ALA A 59 10.00 -19.98 -2.86
CA ALA A 59 8.90 -20.11 -1.89
C ALA A 59 8.40 -18.77 -1.37
N GLU A 60 9.28 -17.80 -1.15
CA GLU A 60 8.87 -16.44 -0.77
C GLU A 60 7.99 -15.80 -1.84
N GLN A 61 8.39 -15.91 -3.11
CA GLN A 61 7.59 -15.39 -4.20
C GLN A 61 6.26 -16.12 -4.36
N CYS A 62 6.23 -17.44 -4.13
CA CYS A 62 4.98 -18.21 -4.11
C CYS A 62 4.02 -17.69 -3.04
N ARG A 63 4.49 -17.43 -1.81
CA ARG A 63 3.68 -16.83 -0.73
C ARG A 63 3.14 -15.44 -1.09
N ARG A 64 3.95 -14.62 -1.79
CA ARG A 64 3.49 -13.31 -2.30
C ARG A 64 2.37 -13.45 -3.33
N GLN A 65 2.46 -14.45 -4.22
CA GLN A 65 1.39 -14.72 -5.19
C GLN A 65 0.13 -15.25 -4.53
N GLN A 66 0.27 -16.14 -3.53
CA GLN A 66 -0.86 -16.60 -2.73
C GLN A 66 -1.59 -15.42 -2.07
N ALA A 67 -0.86 -14.53 -1.39
CA ALA A 67 -1.46 -13.35 -0.77
C ALA A 67 -2.17 -12.44 -1.79
N ALA A 68 -1.64 -12.32 -3.02
CA ALA A 68 -2.27 -11.54 -4.08
C ALA A 68 -3.56 -12.18 -4.61
N ILE A 69 -3.57 -13.50 -4.79
CA ILE A 69 -4.76 -14.27 -5.21
C ILE A 69 -5.84 -14.18 -4.12
N GLU A 70 -5.47 -14.38 -2.86
CA GLU A 70 -6.37 -14.24 -1.73
C GLU A 70 -6.96 -12.83 -1.66
N ALA A 71 -6.14 -11.78 -1.83
CA ALA A 71 -6.61 -10.41 -1.85
C ALA A 71 -7.60 -10.12 -2.99
N GLN A 72 -7.40 -10.71 -4.17
CA GLN A 72 -8.32 -10.56 -5.31
C GLN A 72 -9.64 -11.31 -5.09
N SER A 73 -9.59 -12.45 -4.39
CA SER A 73 -10.78 -13.25 -4.07
C SER A 73 -11.65 -12.64 -2.96
N ARG A 74 -11.10 -11.71 -2.16
CA ARG A 74 -11.85 -11.07 -1.08
C ARG A 74 -13.01 -10.25 -1.65
N PRO A 75 -14.23 -10.40 -1.10
CA PRO A 75 -15.37 -9.62 -1.53
C PRO A 75 -15.08 -8.13 -1.33
N ARG A 76 -15.36 -7.31 -2.35
CA ARG A 76 -15.22 -5.85 -2.25
C ARG A 76 -16.13 -5.37 -1.13
N LEU A 77 -15.56 -4.66 -0.15
CA LEU A 77 -16.37 -3.97 0.85
C LEU A 77 -17.26 -2.97 0.11
N LYS A 78 -18.57 -2.97 0.44
CA LYS A 78 -19.44 -1.91 -0.07
C LYS A 78 -18.89 -0.58 0.42
N PRO A 79 -18.84 0.47 -0.45
CA PRO A 79 -18.53 1.81 0.01
C PRO A 79 -19.44 2.13 1.19
N GLN A 80 -18.86 2.56 2.32
CA GLN A 80 -19.67 3.05 3.41
C GLN A 80 -20.47 4.23 2.87
N PRO A 81 -21.80 4.28 3.06
CA PRO A 81 -22.58 5.42 2.62
C PRO A 81 -21.96 6.67 3.24
N GLU A 82 -21.58 7.63 2.40
CA GLU A 82 -21.09 8.92 2.86
C GLU A 82 -22.16 9.51 3.77
N THR A 83 -21.86 9.67 5.06
CA THR A 83 -22.72 10.47 5.94
C THR A 83 -22.80 11.84 5.30
N PRO A 84 -24.01 12.36 4.97
CA PRO A 84 -24.14 13.65 4.34
C PRO A 84 -23.50 14.69 5.24
N GLN A 85 -22.30 15.13 4.87
CA GLN A 85 -21.64 16.19 5.61
C GLN A 85 -22.51 17.44 5.44
N PRO A 86 -22.77 18.19 6.51
CA PRO A 86 -23.51 19.44 6.39
C PRO A 86 -22.77 20.31 5.38
N LYS A 87 -23.45 20.72 4.30
CA LYS A 87 -22.87 21.60 3.29
C LYS A 87 -22.43 22.87 3.99
N VAL A 88 -21.12 23.03 4.17
CA VAL A 88 -20.56 24.26 4.74
C VAL A 88 -20.90 25.38 3.75
N ALA A 89 -21.56 26.43 4.24
CA ALA A 89 -21.94 27.57 3.39
C ALA A 89 -20.69 28.10 2.65
N ALA A 90 -20.82 28.37 1.35
CA ALA A 90 -19.69 28.79 0.49
C ALA A 90 -18.92 29.98 1.07
N TYR A 91 -19.62 30.91 1.71
CA TYR A 91 -19.05 32.05 2.42
C TYR A 91 -18.07 31.64 3.54
N LYS A 92 -18.42 30.62 4.36
CA LYS A 92 -17.52 30.11 5.42
C LYS A 92 -16.26 29.47 4.85
N MET A 93 -16.37 28.79 3.71
CA MET A 93 -15.22 28.21 3.00
C MET A 93 -14.29 29.29 2.44
N GLN A 94 -14.85 30.38 1.93
CA GLN A 94 -14.08 31.53 1.47
C GLN A 94 -13.36 32.21 2.64
N LEU A 95 -14.06 32.43 3.76
CA LEU A 95 -13.49 33.01 4.97
C LEU A 95 -12.31 32.17 5.52
N LEU A 96 -12.43 30.84 5.52
CA LEU A 96 -11.35 29.91 5.90
C LEU A 96 -10.14 30.02 4.96
N ARG A 97 -10.37 30.11 3.64
CA ARG A 97 -9.29 30.29 2.66
C ARG A 97 -8.58 31.63 2.84
N ASP A 98 -9.33 32.71 3.02
CA ASP A 98 -8.76 34.04 3.20
C ASP A 98 -7.96 34.12 4.51
N ALA A 99 -8.44 33.50 5.59
CA ALA A 99 -7.72 33.41 6.85
C ALA A 99 -6.44 32.55 6.77
N ALA A 100 -6.47 31.46 5.99
CA ALA A 100 -5.29 30.64 5.71
C ALA A 100 -4.25 31.40 4.87
N ASN A 101 -4.70 32.26 3.96
CA ASN A 101 -3.86 33.16 3.17
C ASN A 101 -3.38 34.40 3.94
N GLY A 102 -3.71 34.52 5.24
CA GLY A 102 -3.21 35.57 6.12
C GLY A 102 -4.10 36.80 6.27
N SER A 103 -5.35 36.78 5.77
CA SER A 103 -6.29 37.88 5.96
C SER A 103 -6.71 38.01 7.43
N ARG A 104 -6.30 39.11 8.06
CA ARG A 104 -6.64 39.44 9.46
C ARG A 104 -8.14 39.65 9.69
N ASN A 105 -8.81 40.28 8.72
CA ASN A 105 -10.24 40.50 8.80
C ASN A 105 -11.02 39.18 8.76
N ALA A 106 -10.58 38.22 7.94
CA ALA A 106 -11.19 36.90 7.85
C ALA A 106 -11.01 36.09 9.15
N ARG A 107 -9.83 36.17 9.80
CA ARG A 107 -9.60 35.54 11.12
C ARG A 107 -10.51 36.10 12.21
N ARG A 108 -10.68 37.43 12.27
CA ARG A 108 -11.58 38.09 13.24
C ARG A 108 -13.04 37.70 13.02
N GLU A 109 -13.50 37.66 11.77
CA GLU A 109 -14.86 37.22 11.45
C GLU A 109 -15.07 35.74 11.79
N LEU A 110 -14.09 34.87 11.54
CA LEU A 110 -14.15 33.46 11.96
C LEU A 110 -14.23 33.34 13.49
N ALA A 111 -13.44 34.12 14.24
CA ALA A 111 -13.43 34.11 15.70
C ALA A 111 -14.78 34.54 16.30
N LYS A 112 -15.47 35.51 15.69
CA LYS A 112 -16.84 35.91 16.09
C LYS A 112 -17.86 34.81 15.78
N MET A 113 -17.73 34.12 14.64
CA MET A 113 -18.68 33.09 14.21
C MET A 113 -18.52 31.77 14.97
N PHE A 114 -17.33 31.49 15.49
CA PHE A 114 -17.01 30.24 16.19
C PHE A 114 -16.25 30.52 17.50
N PRO A 115 -16.89 31.18 18.48
CA PRO A 115 -16.23 31.57 19.73
C PRO A 115 -15.83 30.35 20.57
N ASP A 116 -16.56 29.24 20.45
CA ASP A 116 -16.32 28.02 21.23
C ASP A 116 -15.19 27.14 20.64
N ASN A 117 -14.64 27.50 19.48
CA ASN A 117 -13.54 26.76 18.87
C ASN A 117 -12.20 27.40 19.27
N PRO A 118 -11.39 26.76 20.14
CA PRO A 118 -10.17 27.36 20.67
C PRO A 118 -9.12 27.66 19.60
N ILE A 119 -9.09 26.89 18.51
CA ILE A 119 -8.16 27.09 17.39
C ILE A 119 -8.53 28.35 16.61
N ILE A 120 -9.83 28.55 16.37
CA ILE A 120 -10.33 29.69 15.59
C ILE A 120 -10.38 30.97 16.43
N ALA A 121 -10.81 30.87 17.70
CA ALA A 121 -10.87 31.99 18.64
C ALA A 121 -9.48 32.49 19.04
N GLY A 122 -8.51 31.58 19.27
CA GLY A 122 -7.13 31.93 19.60
C GLY A 122 -6.43 32.73 18.50
N ALA A 123 -6.67 32.36 17.22
CA ALA A 123 -6.12 33.06 16.07
C ALA A 123 -6.61 34.51 15.91
N GLY A 124 -7.76 34.86 16.51
CA GLY A 124 -8.25 36.24 16.57
C GLY A 124 -7.68 37.04 17.75
N HIS A 125 -7.35 36.38 18.86
CA HIS A 125 -6.87 37.01 20.10
C HIS A 125 -5.36 37.24 20.14
N GLU A 126 -4.54 36.36 19.55
CA GLU A 126 -3.07 36.54 19.47
C GLU A 126 -2.67 37.84 18.75
N GLU A 127 -3.55 38.43 17.93
CA GLU A 127 -3.29 39.67 17.18
C GLU A 127 -3.91 40.93 17.83
N ALA A 128 -4.62 40.84 18.95
CA ALA A 128 -5.13 42.03 19.67
C ALA A 128 -4.11 42.61 20.68
N LEU A 129 -3.02 41.89 20.92
CA LEU A 129 -1.98 42.18 21.92
C LEU A 129 -0.63 42.60 21.29
N ARG A 130 -0.60 42.89 19.98
CA ARG A 130 0.52 43.52 19.26
C ARG A 130 0.07 44.80 18.59
#